data_AF-A0A097GWE6-F1
#
_entry.id   AF-A0A097GWE6-F1
#
_cell.length_a   1.000
_cell.length_b   1.000
_cell.length_c   1.000
_cell.angle_alpha   90.00
_cell.angle_beta   90.00
_cell.angle_gamma   90.00
#
_symmetry.space_group_name_H-M   'P 1'
#
loop_
_entity.id
_entity.type
_entity.pdbx_description
1 polymer ?
#
loop_
_entity_poly.entity_id
_entity_poly.type
_entity_poly.pdbx_seq_one_letter_code
_entity_poly.pdbx_strand_id
1 'polypeptide(L)'
;MTRIVEILLPLPIDQLFSYAVEEDTEVSIGDYVVVPFGRKRLIGIVWKYSDKSDRKLKCIEQKVDLPSIRPKLIEFAEWVAQYNVIPIGMLAKVIMGGVLKVNQIDKLVYAEQKQEISKIDYKLNSEQQIARDKVISNLNEHSVTLLDGETGSGKTEVYLSVIAQLIKNYSIYEHCLPKRYHSMMYPLWCHSSVSFSCHPSVSFSCHPSVSFSCHPSVSFSCHPSAPTLGSSFSYNLITSVYFNLRPIPNLESKFLDSSVSYLNDTFVFKAKPTVTFSISRLPSTGMTQRGGNAQVLILLPEIVLTSQLVNRVRSQTSGNIAQWHSGLTPKARRNNWLSIANGSAQIIIGARSALFLPYKNLKLIIVDEEHDSSFKQEQGVIYNARDMAIILAKIENIPIVLSSATPLLETIYHVKNGNYNHVKLTKRFGGAELPHIKVVNNKQWISNELFEGIKQTIEKKQQAMLFLNRRGYAQLAVCKKCGYKISCSNCAVWLTYHKKKNVLLCHHCSYQSKLPEKCSNCQSEQSLFLYGVGIERLLEEIVKLIPNAKT
;
A
#
# COMPACT_ATOMS: atom_id res chain seq x y z
N MET A 1 12.48 32.54 26.08
CA MET A 1 11.03 32.65 25.72
C MET A 1 10.47 31.25 25.74
N THR A 2 9.51 30.98 26.64
CA THR A 2 8.86 29.68 26.76
C THR A 2 8.13 29.35 25.45
N ARG A 3 8.54 28.29 24.76
CA ARG A 3 7.89 27.85 23.52
C ARG A 3 6.54 27.21 23.86
N ILE A 4 5.53 27.36 23.02
CA ILE A 4 4.21 26.75 23.21
C ILE A 4 4.00 25.72 22.10
N VAL A 5 3.48 24.56 22.47
CA VAL A 5 3.10 23.50 21.53
C VAL A 5 1.67 23.05 21.78
N GLU A 6 1.02 22.62 20.72
CA GLU A 6 -0.28 21.96 20.78
C GLU A 6 -0.10 20.45 20.68
N ILE A 7 -0.68 19.74 21.66
CA ILE A 7 -0.51 18.30 21.84
C ILE A 7 -1.83 17.61 21.56
N LEU A 8 -1.76 16.61 20.68
CA LEU A 8 -2.85 15.68 20.43
C LEU A 8 -2.87 14.61 21.52
N LEU A 9 -3.98 14.52 22.24
CA LEU A 9 -4.19 13.53 23.30
C LEU A 9 -5.10 12.39 22.83
N PRO A 10 -4.91 11.15 23.32
CA PRO A 10 -5.72 9.98 22.97
C PRO A 10 -7.10 9.99 23.65
N LEU A 11 -7.87 11.05 23.42
CA LEU A 11 -9.19 11.32 23.98
C LEU A 11 -10.22 11.44 22.85
N PRO A 12 -11.50 11.08 23.08
CA PRO A 12 -12.55 11.23 22.08
C PRO A 12 -13.02 12.69 21.97
N ILE A 13 -12.09 13.61 21.73
CA ILE A 13 -12.32 15.05 21.68
C ILE A 13 -11.63 15.58 20.42
N ASP A 14 -12.32 16.44 19.70
CA ASP A 14 -11.84 17.04 18.46
C ASP A 14 -11.13 18.37 18.73
N GLN A 15 -10.10 18.34 19.59
CA GLN A 15 -9.31 19.51 19.93
C GLN A 15 -7.89 19.13 20.31
N LEU A 16 -6.96 20.06 20.09
CA LEU A 16 -5.59 20.00 20.60
C LEU A 16 -5.49 20.74 21.93
N PHE A 17 -4.46 20.44 22.71
CA PHE A 17 -4.25 21.03 24.03
C PHE A 17 -2.91 21.76 24.07
N SER A 18 -2.92 23.02 24.48
CA SER A 18 -1.71 23.86 24.54
C SER A 18 -0.91 23.60 25.82
N TYR A 19 0.41 23.42 25.67
CA TYR A 19 1.35 23.25 26.78
C TYR A 19 2.59 24.12 26.57
N ALA A 20 3.19 24.54 27.67
CA ALA A 20 4.47 25.24 27.68
C ALA A 20 5.64 24.23 27.60
N VAL A 21 6.72 24.63 26.94
CA VAL A 21 7.99 23.89 26.86
C VAL A 21 9.06 24.67 27.63
N GLU A 22 9.69 24.02 28.60
CA GLU A 22 10.80 24.57 29.38
C GLU A 22 12.03 24.79 28.49
N GLU A 23 12.90 25.75 28.83
CA GLU A 23 13.96 26.23 27.93
C GLU A 23 15.02 25.16 27.59
N ASP A 24 15.18 24.19 28.49
CA ASP A 24 16.10 23.07 28.46
C ASP A 24 15.51 21.80 27.81
N THR A 25 14.22 21.79 27.45
CA THR A 25 13.58 20.65 26.79
C THR A 25 13.44 20.86 25.27
N GLU A 26 14.15 20.05 24.48
CA GLU A 26 14.00 20.05 23.01
C GLU A 26 12.86 19.14 22.52
N VAL A 27 11.80 19.78 22.01
CA VAL A 27 10.62 19.10 21.47
C VAL A 27 10.35 19.54 20.04
N SER A 28 10.09 18.57 19.17
CA SER A 28 9.73 18.76 17.76
C SER A 28 8.33 18.24 17.45
N ILE A 29 7.75 18.72 16.36
CA ILE A 29 6.49 18.16 15.83
C ILE A 29 6.67 16.66 15.58
N GLY A 30 5.70 15.89 16.05
CA GLY A 30 5.65 14.45 16.00
C GLY A 30 6.28 13.72 17.18
N ASP A 31 6.94 14.43 18.10
CA ASP A 31 7.49 13.83 19.31
C ASP A 31 6.38 13.35 20.25
N TYR A 32 6.65 12.25 20.97
CA TYR A 32 5.81 11.75 22.03
C TYR A 32 6.21 12.38 23.36
N VAL A 33 5.24 12.88 24.12
CA VAL A 33 5.49 13.62 25.36
C VAL A 33 4.49 13.21 26.45
N VAL A 34 4.94 13.23 27.70
CA VAL A 34 4.10 13.04 28.88
C VAL A 34 3.60 14.40 29.36
N VAL A 35 2.30 14.54 29.52
CA VAL A 35 1.67 15.78 29.97
C VAL A 35 0.60 15.56 31.05
N PRO A 36 0.41 16.54 31.95
CA PRO A 36 -0.67 16.52 32.91
C PRO A 36 -1.99 16.89 32.25
N PHE A 37 -3.03 16.10 32.51
CA PHE A 37 -4.39 16.33 32.03
C PHE A 37 -5.41 16.10 33.15
N GLY A 38 -5.97 17.19 33.70
CA GLY A 38 -6.75 17.15 34.92
C GLY A 38 -5.94 16.58 36.09
N ARG A 39 -6.38 15.45 36.64
CA ARG A 39 -5.71 14.67 37.71
C ARG A 39 -4.87 13.50 37.18
N LYS A 40 -4.84 13.29 35.86
CA LYS A 40 -4.14 12.16 35.22
C LYS A 40 -2.91 12.67 34.47
N ARG A 41 -2.01 11.74 34.14
CA ARG A 41 -0.89 11.95 33.22
C ARG A 41 -1.18 11.14 31.96
N LEU A 42 -0.92 11.72 30.79
CA LEU A 42 -1.16 11.08 29.50
C LEU A 42 0.09 11.20 28.61
N ILE A 43 0.29 10.23 27.73
CA ILE A 43 1.21 10.39 26.61
C ILE A 43 0.40 11.02 25.47
N GLY A 44 0.91 12.12 24.91
CA GLY A 44 0.39 12.79 23.73
C GLY A 44 1.44 12.91 22.65
N ILE A 45 1.02 13.45 21.50
CA ILE A 45 1.89 13.70 20.35
C ILE A 45 1.92 15.20 20.11
N VAL A 46 3.12 15.77 19.95
CA VAL A 46 3.29 17.19 19.62
C VAL A 46 2.82 17.39 18.19
N TRP A 47 1.73 18.14 18.00
CA TRP A 47 1.02 18.21 16.74
C TRP A 47 1.41 19.43 15.90
N LYS A 48 1.53 20.59 16.54
CA LYS A 48 2.03 21.83 15.92
C LYS A 48 2.58 22.81 16.94
N TYR A 49 3.37 23.77 16.48
CA TYR A 49 3.79 24.92 17.28
C TYR A 49 2.65 25.94 17.41
N SER A 50 2.68 26.74 18.47
CA SER A 50 1.72 27.82 18.71
C SER A 50 2.44 29.05 19.25
N ASP A 51 1.95 30.24 18.89
CA ASP A 51 2.70 31.48 19.08
C ASP A 51 2.27 32.30 20.31
N LYS A 52 1.15 31.98 20.96
CA LYS A 52 0.69 32.67 22.20
C LYS A 52 -0.44 31.92 22.92
N SER A 53 -0.49 32.08 24.24
CA SER A 53 -1.63 31.70 25.08
C SER A 53 -1.92 32.82 26.07
N ASP A 54 -3.17 33.26 26.13
CA ASP A 54 -3.64 34.24 27.13
C ASP A 54 -3.86 33.61 28.52
N ARG A 55 -3.62 32.30 28.65
CA ARG A 55 -3.85 31.52 29.87
C ARG A 55 -2.54 30.92 30.39
N LYS A 56 -2.44 30.79 31.72
CA LYS A 56 -1.35 30.07 32.38
C LYS A 56 -1.37 28.60 31.97
N LEU A 57 -0.36 28.18 31.21
CA LEU A 57 -0.23 26.80 30.71
C LEU A 57 0.50 25.92 31.71
N LYS A 58 0.21 24.62 31.68
CA LYS A 58 1.05 23.60 32.33
C LYS A 58 2.23 23.27 31.41
N CYS A 59 3.35 22.86 31.98
CA CYS A 59 4.52 22.41 31.24
C CYS A 59 4.39 20.95 30.78
N ILE A 60 5.11 20.60 29.72
CA ILE A 60 5.43 19.20 29.40
C ILE A 60 6.30 18.63 30.51
N GLU A 61 5.98 17.41 30.98
CA GLU A 61 6.74 16.79 32.07
C GLU A 61 7.95 16.01 31.57
N GLN A 62 7.84 15.37 30.41
CA GLN A 62 8.90 14.50 29.88
C GLN A 62 8.72 14.25 28.38
N LYS A 63 9.82 14.27 27.62
CA LYS A 63 9.89 13.70 26.26
C LYS A 63 10.10 12.19 26.34
N VAL A 64 9.32 11.43 25.58
CA VAL A 64 9.47 9.98 25.48
C VAL A 64 10.50 9.67 24.39
N ASP A 65 11.51 8.87 24.71
CA ASP A 65 12.58 8.49 23.78
C ASP A 65 12.07 7.49 22.71
N LEU A 66 11.44 8.02 21.67
CA LEU A 66 10.89 7.29 20.54
C LEU A 66 11.07 8.09 19.25
N PRO A 67 11.15 7.43 18.08
CA PRO A 67 11.12 8.12 16.80
C PRO A 67 9.85 8.97 16.64
N SER A 68 10.01 10.23 16.25
CA SER A 68 8.90 11.15 15.99
C SER A 68 8.03 10.65 14.84
N ILE A 69 6.72 10.90 14.92
CA ILE A 69 5.85 10.66 13.77
C ILE A 69 6.19 11.62 12.62
N ARG A 70 6.07 11.14 11.38
CA ARG A 70 6.36 11.96 10.21
C ARG A 70 5.23 12.96 9.95
N PRO A 71 5.52 14.16 9.39
CA PRO A 71 4.50 15.13 9.01
C PRO A 71 3.42 14.57 8.08
N LYS A 72 3.78 13.66 7.17
CA LYS A 72 2.83 12.99 6.28
C LYS A 72 1.78 12.14 7.01
N LEU A 73 2.15 11.55 8.16
CA LEU A 73 1.19 10.81 9.00
C LEU A 73 0.23 11.75 9.74
N ILE A 74 0.71 12.95 10.12
CA ILE A 74 -0.12 14.02 10.69
C ILE A 74 -1.15 14.47 9.64
N GLU A 75 -0.70 14.81 8.44
CA GLU A 75 -1.54 15.19 7.29
C GLU A 75 -2.59 14.12 6.98
N PHE A 76 -2.16 12.84 6.93
CA PHE A 76 -3.07 11.73 6.71
C PHE A 76 -4.11 11.59 7.82
N ALA A 77 -3.72 11.69 9.09
CA ALA A 77 -4.65 11.58 10.21
C ALA A 77 -5.69 12.71 10.21
N GLU A 78 -5.27 13.95 9.92
CA GLU A 78 -6.16 15.10 9.78
C GLU A 78 -7.15 14.91 8.63
N TRP A 79 -6.67 14.45 7.46
CA TRP A 79 -7.53 14.16 6.32
C TRP A 79 -8.57 13.10 6.64
N VAL A 80 -8.15 11.99 7.27
CA VAL A 80 -9.06 10.90 7.66
C VAL A 80 -10.10 11.39 8.67
N ALA A 81 -9.68 12.15 9.68
CA ALA A 81 -10.56 12.71 10.69
C ALA A 81 -11.61 13.63 10.07
N GLN A 82 -11.19 14.55 9.20
CA GLN A 82 -12.09 15.48 8.53
C GLN A 82 -13.07 14.77 7.60
N TYR A 83 -12.56 13.87 6.73
CA TYR A 83 -13.39 13.19 5.73
C TYR A 83 -14.45 12.28 6.36
N ASN A 84 -14.11 11.61 7.47
CA ASN A 84 -15.02 10.68 8.14
C ASN A 84 -15.74 11.30 9.36
N VAL A 85 -15.53 12.59 9.64
CA VAL A 85 -16.10 13.31 10.80
C VAL A 85 -15.78 12.58 12.12
N ILE A 86 -14.48 12.31 12.32
CA ILE A 86 -13.97 11.60 13.51
C ILE A 86 -13.18 12.58 14.36
N PRO A 87 -13.42 12.62 15.69
CA PRO A 87 -12.57 13.39 16.59
C PRO A 87 -11.10 12.96 16.46
N ILE A 88 -10.20 13.88 16.12
CA ILE A 88 -8.79 13.58 15.82
C ILE A 88 -8.09 12.86 16.99
N GLY A 89 -8.48 13.15 18.24
CA GLY A 89 -7.93 12.47 19.42
C GLY A 89 -8.23 10.97 19.48
N MET A 90 -9.29 10.48 18.79
CA MET A 90 -9.51 9.04 18.64
C MET A 90 -8.46 8.38 17.74
N LEU A 91 -7.96 9.10 16.72
CA LEU A 91 -6.89 8.61 15.85
C LEU A 91 -5.55 8.56 16.56
N ALA A 92 -5.29 9.46 17.51
CA ALA A 92 -4.07 9.42 18.33
C ALA A 92 -3.90 8.05 19.01
N LYS A 93 -4.98 7.48 19.56
CA LYS A 93 -4.96 6.14 20.16
C LYS A 93 -4.60 5.04 19.14
N VAL A 94 -5.03 5.20 17.89
CA VAL A 94 -4.74 4.26 16.79
C VAL A 94 -3.28 4.38 16.36
N ILE A 95 -2.76 5.61 16.18
CA ILE A 95 -1.37 5.92 15.84
C ILE A 95 -0.41 5.36 16.90
N MET A 96 -0.72 5.60 18.17
CA MET A 96 0.02 5.09 19.33
C MET A 96 -0.14 3.57 19.54
N GLY A 97 -0.91 2.90 18.67
CA GLY A 97 -1.09 1.46 18.64
C GLY A 97 -1.72 0.84 19.88
N GLY A 98 -2.25 1.65 20.81
CA GLY A 98 -2.65 1.21 22.15
C GLY A 98 -1.49 0.72 23.04
N VAL A 99 -0.24 0.99 22.65
CA VAL A 99 0.96 0.48 23.32
C VAL A 99 1.62 1.49 24.25
N LEU A 100 1.46 2.78 23.98
CA LEU A 100 2.09 3.84 24.75
C LEU A 100 1.26 4.15 26.00
N LYS A 101 1.80 3.82 27.18
CA LYS A 101 1.19 4.06 28.48
C LYS A 101 2.23 4.64 29.44
N VAL A 102 1.84 5.65 30.22
CA VAL A 102 2.74 6.35 31.15
C VAL A 102 3.43 5.39 32.14
N ASN A 103 2.71 4.38 32.62
CA ASN A 103 3.24 3.39 33.57
C ASN A 103 4.04 2.24 32.91
N GLN A 104 4.34 2.33 31.62
CA GLN A 104 5.09 1.32 30.87
C GLN A 104 6.18 1.93 29.98
N ILE A 105 6.58 3.19 30.24
CA ILE A 105 7.58 3.90 29.44
C ILE A 105 8.94 3.17 29.49
N ASP A 106 9.29 2.63 30.65
CA ASP A 106 10.45 1.76 30.90
C ASP A 106 10.51 0.53 29.96
N LYS A 107 9.36 0.10 29.43
CA LYS A 107 9.25 -1.06 28.53
C LYS A 107 9.26 -0.67 27.06
N LEU A 108 9.38 0.61 26.72
CA LEU A 108 9.45 1.12 25.35
C LEU A 108 10.88 1.10 24.80
N VAL A 109 11.66 0.10 25.19
CA VAL A 109 13.02 -0.10 24.71
C VAL A 109 12.99 -0.94 23.45
N TYR A 110 13.52 -0.40 22.36
CA TYR A 110 13.70 -1.13 21.13
C TYR A 110 14.93 -2.04 21.24
N ALA A 111 14.72 -3.34 20.99
CA ALA A 111 15.80 -4.31 20.86
C ALA A 111 15.86 -4.79 19.41
N GLU A 112 17.01 -4.61 18.77
CA GLU A 112 17.25 -5.03 17.40
C GLU A 112 17.16 -6.55 17.29
N GLN A 113 16.22 -7.05 16.48
CA GLN A 113 16.09 -8.48 16.20
C GLN A 113 16.69 -8.78 14.84
N LYS A 114 17.75 -9.59 14.81
CA LYS A 114 18.29 -10.15 13.57
C LYS A 114 17.39 -11.32 13.15
N GLN A 115 16.64 -11.19 12.06
CA GLN A 115 16.03 -12.33 11.39
C GLN A 115 16.97 -12.84 10.30
N GLU A 116 17.10 -14.15 10.18
CA GLU A 116 17.88 -14.77 9.12
C GLU A 116 17.20 -14.56 7.77
N ILE A 117 17.97 -14.01 6.84
CA ILE A 117 17.56 -13.74 5.48
C ILE A 117 17.57 -15.06 4.71
N SER A 118 16.40 -15.60 4.39
CA SER A 118 16.30 -16.73 3.47
C SER A 118 16.66 -16.26 2.05
N LYS A 119 17.58 -16.98 1.40
CA LYS A 119 17.90 -16.82 -0.03
C LYS A 119 16.75 -17.46 -0.81
N ILE A 120 16.00 -16.67 -1.55
CA ILE A 120 14.77 -17.12 -2.19
C ILE A 120 14.98 -17.11 -3.69
N ASP A 121 14.77 -18.28 -4.30
CA ASP A 121 14.68 -18.45 -5.76
C ASP A 121 13.22 -18.84 -6.08
N TYR A 122 12.45 -17.89 -6.60
CA TYR A 122 11.05 -18.11 -6.98
C TYR A 122 10.89 -17.95 -8.49
N LYS A 123 10.39 -19.00 -9.15
CA LYS A 123 10.10 -19.00 -10.59
C LYS A 123 8.66 -18.57 -10.85
N LEU A 124 8.48 -17.31 -11.24
CA LEU A 124 7.25 -16.81 -11.85
C LEU A 124 7.08 -17.39 -13.26
N ASN A 125 5.85 -17.69 -13.67
CA ASN A 125 5.55 -17.99 -15.07
C ASN A 125 5.66 -16.71 -15.94
N SER A 126 5.65 -16.84 -17.27
CA SER A 126 5.83 -15.70 -18.19
C SER A 126 4.77 -14.60 -18.01
N GLU A 127 3.51 -14.97 -17.78
CA GLU A 127 2.41 -14.03 -17.54
C GLU A 127 2.61 -13.24 -16.24
N GLN A 128 3.01 -13.92 -15.17
CA GLN A 128 3.32 -13.34 -13.87
C GLN A 128 4.56 -12.43 -13.91
N GLN A 129 5.58 -12.79 -14.70
CA GLN A 129 6.74 -11.92 -14.93
C GLN A 129 6.33 -10.62 -15.63
N ILE A 130 5.53 -10.71 -16.69
CA ILE A 130 5.00 -9.51 -17.39
C ILE A 130 4.15 -8.67 -16.43
N ALA A 131 3.30 -9.29 -15.61
CA ALA A 131 2.50 -8.62 -14.61
C ALA A 131 3.36 -7.89 -13.57
N ARG A 132 4.39 -8.58 -13.03
CA ARG A 132 5.37 -7.98 -12.12
C ARG A 132 6.05 -6.78 -12.77
N ASP A 133 6.57 -6.93 -13.98
CA ASP A 133 7.36 -5.88 -14.65
C ASP A 133 6.50 -4.63 -14.92
N LYS A 134 5.21 -4.81 -15.25
CA LYS A 134 4.23 -3.72 -15.36
C LYS A 134 3.95 -3.03 -14.02
N VAL A 135 3.89 -3.77 -12.92
CA VAL A 135 3.75 -3.13 -11.59
C VAL A 135 5.02 -2.35 -11.26
N ILE A 136 6.19 -2.92 -11.57
CA ILE A 136 7.49 -2.35 -11.27
C ILE A 136 7.76 -1.06 -12.04
N SER A 137 7.34 -0.98 -13.30
CA SER A 137 7.49 0.25 -14.10
C SER A 137 6.82 1.47 -13.46
N ASN A 138 5.85 1.25 -12.56
CA ASN A 138 5.04 2.29 -11.92
C ASN A 138 5.45 2.59 -10.46
N LEU A 139 6.59 2.08 -9.98
CA LEU A 139 6.98 2.21 -8.57
C LEU A 139 7.59 3.57 -8.16
N ASN A 140 7.90 4.45 -9.12
CA ASN A 140 8.69 5.66 -8.85
C ASN A 140 7.89 6.83 -8.26
N GLU A 141 6.58 6.85 -8.47
CA GLU A 141 5.68 7.91 -8.03
C GLU A 141 4.33 7.32 -7.61
N HIS A 142 3.42 8.16 -7.12
CA HIS A 142 2.08 7.71 -6.82
C HIS A 142 1.38 7.11 -8.04
N SER A 143 1.05 5.82 -7.94
CA SER A 143 0.27 5.11 -8.94
C SER A 143 -0.66 4.13 -8.24
N VAL A 144 -1.86 3.94 -8.80
CA VAL A 144 -2.81 2.93 -8.33
C VAL A 144 -2.92 1.85 -9.39
N THR A 145 -2.61 0.60 -9.03
CA THR A 145 -2.65 -0.53 -9.95
C THR A 145 -3.61 -1.60 -9.44
N LEU A 146 -4.61 -1.96 -10.25
CA LEU A 146 -5.43 -3.14 -10.03
C LEU A 146 -4.71 -4.37 -10.59
N LEU A 147 -4.35 -5.30 -9.70
CA LEU A 147 -3.91 -6.66 -10.01
C LEU A 147 -5.14 -7.59 -9.98
N ASP A 148 -5.72 -7.78 -11.17
CA ASP A 148 -6.95 -8.55 -11.41
C ASP A 148 -6.62 -9.97 -11.84
N GLY A 149 -7.20 -10.97 -11.18
CA GLY A 149 -7.04 -12.35 -11.61
C GLY A 149 -7.77 -13.31 -10.69
N GLU A 150 -8.29 -14.39 -11.24
CA GLU A 150 -9.05 -15.39 -10.47
C GLU A 150 -8.24 -15.97 -9.30
N THR A 151 -8.93 -16.60 -8.34
CA THR A 151 -8.26 -17.34 -7.27
C THR A 151 -7.33 -18.39 -7.86
N GLY A 152 -6.10 -18.44 -7.36
CA GLY A 152 -5.08 -19.34 -7.89
C GLY A 152 -4.37 -18.82 -9.15
N SER A 153 -4.67 -17.65 -9.72
CA SER A 153 -3.85 -17.08 -10.83
C SER A 153 -2.42 -16.68 -10.44
N GLY A 154 -2.15 -16.61 -9.14
CA GLY A 154 -0.84 -16.29 -8.58
C GLY A 154 -0.60 -14.80 -8.30
N LYS A 155 -1.67 -14.05 -8.00
CA LYS A 155 -1.59 -12.62 -7.59
C LYS A 155 -0.62 -12.40 -6.43
N THR A 156 -0.68 -13.30 -5.44
CA THR A 156 0.20 -13.26 -4.26
C THR A 156 1.66 -13.30 -4.64
N GLU A 157 2.03 -14.16 -5.59
CA GLU A 157 3.41 -14.35 -6.01
C GLU A 157 3.90 -13.17 -6.85
N VAL A 158 3.01 -12.57 -7.66
CA VAL A 158 3.31 -11.32 -8.36
C VAL A 158 3.63 -10.21 -7.35
N TYR A 159 2.75 -9.89 -6.41
CA TYR A 159 3.05 -8.78 -5.49
C TYR A 159 4.22 -9.09 -4.54
N LEU A 160 4.43 -10.35 -4.13
CA LEU A 160 5.60 -10.70 -3.30
C LEU A 160 6.91 -10.55 -4.08
N SER A 161 6.91 -10.85 -5.39
CA SER A 161 8.08 -10.60 -6.23
C SER A 161 8.39 -9.11 -6.41
N VAL A 162 7.34 -8.26 -6.51
CA VAL A 162 7.48 -6.80 -6.53
C VAL A 162 8.12 -6.31 -5.22
N ILE A 163 7.63 -6.81 -4.08
CA ILE A 163 8.17 -6.48 -2.75
C ILE A 163 9.64 -6.89 -2.64
N ALA A 164 9.97 -8.12 -3.04
CA ALA A 164 11.34 -8.63 -2.99
C ALA A 164 12.30 -7.78 -3.83
N GLN A 165 11.89 -7.38 -5.05
CA GLN A 165 12.69 -6.51 -5.90
C GLN A 165 12.83 -5.10 -5.32
N LEU A 166 11.77 -4.53 -4.75
CA LEU A 166 11.81 -3.23 -4.09
C LEU A 166 12.79 -3.24 -2.91
N ILE A 167 12.70 -4.22 -2.01
CA ILE A 167 13.60 -4.35 -0.86
C ILE A 167 15.05 -4.53 -1.34
N LYS A 168 15.29 -5.40 -2.30
CA LYS A 168 16.63 -5.63 -2.87
C LYS A 168 17.23 -4.34 -3.43
N ASN A 169 16.46 -3.54 -4.15
CA ASN A 169 16.92 -2.26 -4.69
C ASN A 169 17.36 -1.33 -3.55
N TYR A 170 16.56 -1.17 -2.50
CA TYR A 170 16.91 -0.31 -1.37
C TYR A 170 18.10 -0.82 -0.53
N SER A 171 18.25 -2.13 -0.36
CA SER A 171 19.39 -2.71 0.38
C SER A 171 20.73 -2.52 -0.33
N ILE A 172 20.75 -2.52 -1.67
CA ILE A 172 21.99 -2.26 -2.44
C ILE A 172 22.48 -0.81 -2.25
N TYR A 173 21.55 0.15 -2.16
CA TYR A 173 21.92 1.56 -1.95
C TYR A 173 22.44 1.84 -0.53
N GLU A 174 22.03 1.07 0.48
CA GLU A 174 22.52 1.23 1.86
C GLU A 174 24.01 0.82 2.00
N HIS A 175 24.46 -0.18 1.21
CA HIS A 175 25.86 -0.60 1.17
C HIS A 175 26.78 0.38 0.42
N CYS A 176 26.23 1.27 -0.41
CA CYS A 176 26.98 2.28 -1.17
C CYS A 176 27.04 3.65 -0.48
N LEU A 177 26.43 3.81 0.70
CA LEU A 177 26.54 5.04 1.48
C LEU A 177 27.94 5.12 2.14
N PRO A 178 28.71 6.20 1.96
CA PRO A 178 29.97 6.36 2.66
C PRO A 178 29.70 6.42 4.17
N LYS A 179 30.21 5.43 4.91
CA LYS A 179 30.21 5.44 6.37
C LYS A 179 30.86 6.75 6.82
N ARG A 180 30.19 7.51 7.70
CA ARG A 180 30.75 8.70 8.35
C ARG A 180 32.08 8.31 9.00
N TYR A 181 33.19 8.83 8.48
CA TYR A 181 34.50 8.63 9.07
C TYR A 181 34.58 9.42 10.38
N HIS A 182 34.71 8.71 11.50
CA HIS A 182 35.31 9.25 12.71
C HIS A 182 36.78 9.55 12.43
N SER A 183 37.24 10.70 12.92
CA SER A 183 38.62 11.16 12.86
C SER A 183 39.59 10.17 13.50
N MET A 184 40.39 9.47 12.69
CA MET A 184 41.62 8.81 13.13
C MET A 184 42.57 8.72 11.93
N MET A 185 43.72 9.40 12.04
CA MET A 185 44.88 9.24 11.15
C MET A 185 45.35 7.79 11.15
N TYR A 186 45.73 7.24 9.99
CA TYR A 186 46.88 6.33 9.72
C TYR A 186 46.78 5.75 8.27
N PRO A 187 47.88 5.23 7.66
CA PRO A 187 48.24 5.46 6.26
C PRO A 187 47.70 4.43 5.24
N LEU A 188 47.68 4.88 3.98
CA LEU A 188 47.23 4.19 2.76
C LEU A 188 47.90 2.84 2.51
N TRP A 189 47.09 1.81 2.20
CA TRP A 189 47.51 0.61 1.48
C TRP A 189 46.55 0.32 0.31
N CYS A 190 47.13 0.07 -0.86
CA CYS A 190 46.45 -0.22 -2.12
C CYS A 190 45.94 -1.67 -2.19
N HIS A 191 44.76 -1.88 -2.79
CA HIS A 191 44.42 -3.15 -3.43
C HIS A 191 43.96 -2.93 -4.87
N SER A 192 44.45 -3.83 -5.72
CA SER A 192 44.39 -3.85 -7.19
C SER A 192 43.20 -4.65 -7.73
N SER A 193 42.78 -4.25 -8.94
CA SER A 193 42.04 -5.00 -9.98
C SER A 193 40.57 -5.40 -9.75
N VAL A 194 39.67 -4.80 -10.55
CA VAL A 194 38.38 -5.37 -10.95
C VAL A 194 38.36 -5.46 -12.48
N SER A 195 38.14 -6.67 -13.01
CA SER A 195 37.99 -6.99 -14.43
C SER A 195 36.52 -7.00 -14.85
N PHE A 196 36.18 -6.43 -16.01
CA PHE A 196 34.85 -6.55 -16.62
C PHE A 196 34.89 -7.46 -17.86
N SER A 197 33.92 -8.38 -17.95
CA SER A 197 33.63 -9.21 -19.11
C SER A 197 32.47 -8.60 -19.92
N CYS A 198 32.61 -8.56 -21.25
CA CYS A 198 31.53 -8.17 -22.18
C CYS A 198 30.90 -9.41 -22.83
N HIS A 199 29.58 -9.49 -22.85
CA HIS A 199 28.83 -10.43 -23.68
C HIS A 199 28.56 -9.81 -25.08
N PRO A 200 28.60 -10.60 -26.19
CA PRO A 200 28.52 -10.09 -27.55
C PRO A 200 27.10 -10.24 -28.13
N SER A 201 26.50 -9.13 -28.58
CA SER A 201 25.43 -9.17 -29.59
C SER A 201 24.99 -7.76 -30.03
N VAL A 202 25.89 -7.02 -30.69
CA VAL A 202 25.47 -6.04 -31.73
C VAL A 202 26.50 -6.06 -32.84
N SER A 203 26.09 -6.54 -34.01
CA SER A 203 26.84 -6.53 -35.26
C SER A 203 26.76 -5.16 -35.92
N PHE A 204 27.89 -4.48 -36.09
CA PHE A 204 28.05 -3.38 -37.04
C PHE A 204 29.03 -3.79 -38.14
N SER A 205 28.59 -3.64 -39.38
CA SER A 205 29.34 -3.91 -40.61
C SER A 205 30.39 -2.81 -40.84
N CYS A 206 31.65 -3.21 -41.01
CA CYS A 206 32.74 -2.31 -41.40
C CYS A 206 32.87 -2.24 -42.93
N HIS A 207 32.89 -1.03 -43.49
CA HIS A 207 33.50 -0.75 -44.79
C HIS A 207 35.03 -0.60 -44.60
N PRO A 208 35.89 -1.08 -45.52
CA PRO A 208 37.33 -1.21 -45.27
C PRO A 208 38.08 0.02 -45.77
N SER A 209 38.40 0.98 -44.89
CA SER A 209 39.51 1.93 -45.09
C SER A 209 39.60 3.01 -44.00
N VAL A 210 39.83 2.66 -42.73
CA VAL A 210 40.52 3.57 -41.77
C VAL A 210 41.20 2.73 -40.69
N SER A 211 42.52 2.88 -40.57
CA SER A 211 43.33 2.36 -39.46
C SER A 211 43.30 3.36 -38.30
N PHE A 212 42.93 2.91 -37.10
CA PHE A 212 43.13 3.66 -35.85
C PHE A 212 44.17 2.93 -34.98
N SER A 213 45.32 3.58 -34.79
CA SER A 213 46.37 3.15 -33.85
C SER A 213 46.08 3.71 -32.46
N CYS A 214 45.98 2.83 -31.47
CA CYS A 214 45.90 3.16 -30.05
C CYS A 214 47.24 3.70 -29.53
N HIS A 215 47.21 4.70 -28.65
CA HIS A 215 48.26 4.92 -27.65
C HIS A 215 47.65 4.85 -26.23
N PRO A 216 48.25 4.11 -25.28
CA PRO A 216 47.72 3.93 -23.94
C PRO A 216 48.23 4.99 -22.95
N SER A 217 47.53 5.09 -21.82
CA SER A 217 47.95 5.60 -20.50
C SER A 217 48.21 7.11 -20.33
N VAL A 218 47.23 7.81 -19.72
CA VAL A 218 47.44 8.60 -18.50
C VAL A 218 46.17 8.50 -17.64
N SER A 219 46.31 7.96 -16.42
CA SER A 219 45.25 7.87 -15.41
C SER A 219 45.39 9.00 -14.39
N PHE A 220 44.31 9.72 -14.08
CA PHE A 220 44.22 10.60 -12.91
C PHE A 220 43.09 10.15 -11.99
N SER A 221 43.42 9.82 -10.74
CA SER A 221 42.47 9.64 -9.66
C SER A 221 42.38 10.93 -8.83
N CYS A 222 41.21 11.57 -8.81
CA CYS A 222 40.90 12.64 -7.85
C CYS A 222 39.76 12.16 -6.93
N HIS A 223 40.02 12.11 -5.63
CA HIS A 223 38.98 12.02 -4.60
C HIS A 223 38.37 13.43 -4.40
N PRO A 224 37.03 13.61 -4.49
CA PRO A 224 36.38 14.77 -3.92
C PRO A 224 36.08 14.51 -2.44
N SER A 225 36.72 15.30 -1.57
CA SER A 225 36.19 15.66 -0.26
C SER A 225 34.78 16.27 -0.44
N ALA A 226 33.86 15.96 0.48
CA ALA A 226 32.45 16.31 0.40
C ALA A 226 32.14 17.78 -0.01
N PRO A 227 31.11 18.03 -0.86
CA PRO A 227 30.61 19.38 -1.09
C PRO A 227 29.51 19.75 -0.10
N THR A 228 29.64 20.92 0.52
CA THR A 228 28.52 21.72 1.04
C THR A 228 27.71 22.32 -0.11
N LEU A 229 26.43 22.60 0.12
CA LEU A 229 25.49 23.11 -0.88
C LEU A 229 26.00 24.37 -1.61
N GLY A 230 25.80 24.39 -2.93
CA GLY A 230 25.66 25.62 -3.73
C GLY A 230 26.96 26.33 -4.12
N SER A 231 27.65 25.85 -5.16
CA SER A 231 28.45 26.69 -6.07
C SER A 231 28.91 25.89 -7.30
N SER A 232 28.83 26.52 -8.47
CA SER A 232 29.41 26.05 -9.73
C SER A 232 30.90 26.43 -9.79
N PHE A 233 31.79 25.46 -10.01
CA PHE A 233 33.20 25.75 -10.32
C PHE A 233 33.56 25.26 -11.73
N SER A 234 34.30 26.08 -12.46
CA SER A 234 34.82 25.81 -13.81
C SER A 234 36.34 25.67 -13.73
N TYR A 235 36.90 24.57 -14.21
CA TYR A 235 38.34 24.44 -14.44
C TYR A 235 38.60 24.29 -15.94
N ASN A 236 39.45 25.16 -16.49
CA ASN A 236 39.89 25.12 -17.89
C ASN A 236 41.13 24.23 -18.01
N LEU A 237 41.00 23.04 -18.60
CA LEU A 237 42.12 22.11 -18.81
C LEU A 237 42.46 21.82 -20.28
N ILE A 238 41.76 22.42 -21.25
CA ILE A 238 42.10 22.34 -22.69
C ILE A 238 41.86 23.71 -23.31
N THR A 239 42.90 24.36 -23.84
CA THR A 239 42.82 25.75 -24.31
C THR A 239 42.41 25.91 -25.77
N SER A 240 42.43 24.87 -26.62
CA SER A 240 41.96 24.94 -28.02
C SER A 240 41.73 23.54 -28.62
N VAL A 241 40.71 23.39 -29.48
CA VAL A 241 40.50 22.22 -30.36
C VAL A 241 40.29 22.73 -31.79
N TYR A 242 40.97 22.11 -32.77
CA TYR A 242 40.89 22.47 -34.19
C TYR A 242 40.18 21.37 -34.99
N PHE A 243 39.28 21.76 -35.89
CA PHE A 243 38.59 20.84 -36.81
C PHE A 243 39.01 21.14 -38.25
N ASN A 244 39.30 20.08 -39.03
CA ASN A 244 39.58 20.16 -40.46
C ASN A 244 38.35 19.68 -41.24
N LEU A 245 37.80 20.53 -42.10
CA LEU A 245 36.75 20.17 -43.05
C LEU A 245 37.22 20.46 -44.48
N ARG A 246 37.11 19.47 -45.37
CA ARG A 246 37.33 19.68 -46.81
C ARG A 246 36.16 20.49 -47.39
N PRO A 247 36.41 21.42 -48.34
CA PRO A 247 35.37 22.25 -48.91
C PRO A 247 34.34 21.42 -49.70
N ILE A 248 33.06 21.72 -49.50
CA ILE A 248 31.95 21.23 -50.33
C ILE A 248 31.83 22.20 -51.52
N PRO A 249 31.87 21.73 -52.78
CA PRO A 249 31.68 22.61 -53.94
C PRO A 249 30.29 23.26 -53.90
N ASN A 250 30.20 24.57 -54.15
CA ASN A 250 28.98 25.41 -54.21
C ASN A 250 28.32 25.83 -52.87
N LEU A 251 29.07 25.89 -51.76
CA LEU A 251 28.57 26.58 -50.56
C LEU A 251 28.78 28.11 -50.70
N GLU A 252 27.74 28.85 -51.09
CA GLU A 252 27.78 30.32 -51.05
C GLU A 252 27.90 30.82 -49.61
N SER A 253 28.94 31.63 -49.35
CA SER A 253 29.27 32.19 -48.05
C SER A 253 28.25 33.24 -47.62
N LYS A 254 27.22 32.84 -46.86
CA LYS A 254 26.33 33.82 -46.18
C LYS A 254 26.14 33.63 -44.68
N PHE A 255 26.82 32.69 -44.04
CA PHE A 255 26.82 32.58 -42.57
C PHE A 255 28.16 32.05 -42.07
N LEU A 256 29.14 32.94 -41.85
CA LEU A 256 30.32 32.63 -41.06
C LEU A 256 30.55 33.77 -40.06
N ASP A 257 30.41 33.45 -38.77
CA ASP A 257 30.75 34.31 -37.65
C ASP A 257 32.29 34.47 -37.54
N SER A 258 32.74 35.49 -36.82
CA SER A 258 34.12 35.95 -36.55
C SER A 258 35.11 34.91 -35.98
N SER A 259 34.73 33.64 -35.86
CA SER A 259 35.51 32.52 -35.30
C SER A 259 36.05 31.53 -36.34
N VAL A 260 35.98 31.88 -37.63
CA VAL A 260 36.39 31.04 -38.76
C VAL A 260 37.50 31.71 -39.56
N SER A 261 38.59 30.99 -39.83
CA SER A 261 39.71 31.45 -40.67
C SER A 261 39.97 30.46 -41.80
N TYR A 262 40.30 30.96 -43.00
CA TYR A 262 40.58 30.15 -44.19
C TYR A 262 42.09 30.13 -44.47
N LEU A 263 42.70 28.95 -44.52
CA LEU A 263 44.14 28.76 -44.73
C LEU A 263 44.37 27.46 -45.52
N ASN A 264 45.16 27.53 -46.60
CA ASN A 264 45.54 26.40 -47.45
C ASN A 264 44.35 25.51 -47.86
N ASP A 265 43.37 26.08 -48.57
CA ASP A 265 42.16 25.39 -49.06
C ASP A 265 41.30 24.69 -48.00
N THR A 266 41.44 25.06 -46.72
CA THR A 266 40.71 24.43 -45.61
C THR A 266 40.12 25.48 -44.65
N PHE A 267 38.91 25.20 -44.12
CA PHE A 267 38.30 26.05 -43.10
C PHE A 267 38.76 25.61 -41.70
N VAL A 268 39.28 26.57 -40.91
CA VAL A 268 39.74 26.36 -39.54
C VAL A 268 38.78 27.03 -38.57
N PHE A 269 38.16 26.23 -37.71
CA PHE A 269 37.21 26.67 -36.68
C PHE A 269 37.89 26.74 -35.32
N LYS A 270 37.77 27.88 -34.62
CA LYS A 270 38.25 28.03 -33.24
C LYS A 270 37.10 27.88 -32.25
N ALA A 271 36.88 26.67 -31.74
CA ALA A 271 35.90 26.42 -30.69
C ALA A 271 36.56 26.50 -29.30
N LYS A 272 35.97 27.25 -28.35
CA LYS A 272 36.27 27.10 -26.92
C LYS A 272 35.60 25.80 -26.45
N PRO A 273 36.35 24.76 -26.04
CA PRO A 273 35.72 23.53 -25.58
C PRO A 273 35.19 23.75 -24.16
N THR A 274 33.88 23.92 -24.01
CA THR A 274 33.24 23.62 -22.72
C THR A 274 33.10 22.12 -22.64
N VAL A 275 34.06 21.45 -21.99
CA VAL A 275 33.94 20.02 -21.69
C VAL A 275 32.90 19.87 -20.58
N THR A 276 31.63 19.70 -20.97
CA THR A 276 30.60 19.25 -20.04
C THR A 276 30.77 17.76 -19.88
N PHE A 277 31.15 17.30 -18.68
CA PHE A 277 31.08 15.90 -18.34
C PHE A 277 29.61 15.48 -18.26
N SER A 278 29.05 15.09 -19.40
CA SER A 278 27.82 14.31 -19.45
C SER A 278 28.19 12.89 -19.04
N ILE A 279 28.21 12.61 -17.74
CA ILE A 279 27.96 11.24 -17.31
C ILE A 279 26.60 10.92 -17.90
N SER A 280 26.57 10.03 -18.90
CA SER A 280 25.33 9.38 -19.31
C SER A 280 24.81 8.69 -18.06
N ARG A 281 23.95 9.39 -17.32
CA ARG A 281 23.12 8.79 -16.30
C ARG A 281 22.38 7.68 -17.05
N LEU A 282 22.77 6.44 -16.84
CA LEU A 282 21.78 5.36 -16.75
C LEU A 282 20.60 5.96 -15.99
N PRO A 283 19.38 5.87 -16.55
CA PRO A 283 18.24 6.69 -16.14
C PRO A 283 18.23 6.72 -14.62
N SER A 284 18.56 7.87 -14.06
CA SER A 284 18.60 8.03 -12.62
C SER A 284 17.16 7.86 -12.17
N THR A 285 16.83 6.65 -11.74
CA THR A 285 15.70 6.33 -10.88
C THR A 285 15.66 7.46 -9.86
N GLY A 286 14.58 8.24 -9.89
CA GLY A 286 14.34 9.37 -9.00
C GLY A 286 14.12 8.97 -7.55
N MET A 287 14.89 7.99 -7.04
CA MET A 287 14.98 7.68 -5.63
C MET A 287 15.81 8.78 -4.98
N THR A 288 15.12 9.84 -4.57
CA THR A 288 15.67 10.84 -3.65
C THR A 288 16.33 10.12 -2.48
N GLN A 289 17.62 10.40 -2.31
CA GLN A 289 18.44 9.83 -1.25
C GLN A 289 17.85 10.19 0.12
N ARG A 290 17.26 9.19 0.78
CA ARG A 290 17.07 9.18 2.24
C ARG A 290 17.43 7.79 2.72
N GLY A 291 18.58 7.68 3.39
CA GLY A 291 19.08 6.44 3.97
C GLY A 291 18.08 5.84 4.95
N GLY A 292 17.76 4.56 4.74
CA GLY A 292 16.89 3.77 5.61
C GLY A 292 16.18 2.67 4.84
N ASN A 293 16.10 1.50 5.47
CA ASN A 293 15.32 0.35 5.00
C ASN A 293 13.92 0.75 4.52
N ALA A 294 13.57 0.35 3.29
CA ALA A 294 12.23 0.54 2.75
C ALA A 294 11.22 -0.33 3.52
N GLN A 295 10.06 0.27 3.82
CA GLN A 295 8.96 -0.41 4.46
C GLN A 295 7.81 -0.60 3.46
N VAL A 296 7.20 -1.77 3.50
CA VAL A 296 6.04 -2.15 2.69
C VAL A 296 4.91 -2.53 3.64
N LEU A 297 3.70 -2.03 3.37
CA LEU A 297 2.48 -2.48 4.03
C LEU A 297 1.73 -3.45 3.13
N ILE A 298 1.45 -4.66 3.63
CA ILE A 298 0.48 -5.59 3.07
C ILE A 298 -0.76 -5.55 3.96
N LEU A 299 -1.82 -4.92 3.45
CA LEU A 299 -3.11 -4.83 4.09
C LEU A 299 -3.98 -6.02 3.68
N LEU A 300 -4.50 -6.72 4.67
CA LEU A 300 -5.33 -7.92 4.48
C LEU A 300 -6.67 -7.77 5.23
N PRO A 301 -7.73 -8.44 4.76
CA PRO A 301 -8.88 -8.72 5.60
C PRO A 301 -8.43 -9.46 6.86
N GLU A 302 -9.00 -9.11 8.02
CA GLU A 302 -8.55 -9.66 9.31
C GLU A 302 -8.65 -11.20 9.36
N ILE A 303 -9.63 -11.78 8.66
CA ILE A 303 -9.84 -13.22 8.52
C ILE A 303 -8.81 -13.92 7.62
N VAL A 304 -8.17 -13.17 6.70
CA VAL A 304 -7.17 -13.69 5.75
C VAL A 304 -5.77 -13.70 6.36
N LEU A 305 -5.56 -12.97 7.45
CA LEU A 305 -4.29 -12.89 8.18
C LEU A 305 -4.01 -14.21 8.93
N THR A 306 -3.67 -15.24 8.16
CA THR A 306 -3.39 -16.59 8.60
C THR A 306 -1.89 -16.80 8.77
N SER A 307 -1.52 -17.75 9.64
CA SER A 307 -0.13 -18.20 9.78
C SER A 307 0.45 -18.71 8.45
N GLN A 308 -0.37 -19.30 7.59
CA GLN A 308 0.03 -19.79 6.28
C GLN A 308 0.52 -18.65 5.36
N LEU A 309 -0.24 -17.55 5.27
CA LEU A 309 0.17 -16.39 4.46
C LEU A 309 1.43 -15.73 5.03
N VAL A 310 1.52 -15.58 6.35
CA VAL A 310 2.72 -15.02 7.00
C VAL A 310 3.94 -15.91 6.72
N ASN A 311 3.79 -17.23 6.83
CA ASN A 311 4.87 -18.17 6.51
C ASN A 311 5.25 -18.13 5.03
N ARG A 312 4.28 -17.93 4.15
CA ARG A 312 4.51 -17.73 2.72
C ARG A 312 5.30 -16.46 2.44
N VAL A 313 4.98 -15.35 3.11
CA VAL A 313 5.75 -14.10 3.00
C VAL A 313 7.17 -14.32 3.53
N ARG A 314 7.34 -15.00 4.67
CA ARG A 314 8.66 -15.35 5.23
C ARG A 314 9.50 -16.23 4.30
N SER A 315 8.87 -17.18 3.61
CA SER A 315 9.57 -18.06 2.69
C SER A 315 9.84 -17.42 1.32
N GLN A 316 9.24 -16.27 1.02
CA GLN A 316 9.35 -15.60 -0.28
C GLN A 316 9.97 -14.20 -0.21
N THR A 317 10.24 -13.69 1.00
CA THR A 317 10.92 -12.42 1.19
C THR A 317 12.03 -12.52 2.24
N SER A 318 13.10 -11.77 2.00
CA SER A 318 14.30 -11.70 2.85
C SER A 318 14.19 -10.64 3.96
N GLY A 319 13.05 -9.97 4.10
CA GLY A 319 12.93 -8.80 4.96
C GLY A 319 12.41 -9.10 6.36
N ASN A 320 12.75 -8.23 7.32
CA ASN A 320 12.19 -8.32 8.68
C ASN A 320 10.67 -8.10 8.65
N ILE A 321 9.90 -9.09 9.11
CA ILE A 321 8.44 -9.06 9.08
C ILE A 321 7.85 -8.68 10.44
N ALA A 322 6.93 -7.71 10.44
CA ALA A 322 6.09 -7.36 11.58
C ALA A 322 4.61 -7.62 11.26
N GLN A 323 3.88 -8.17 12.23
CA GLN A 323 2.44 -8.39 12.12
C GLN A 323 1.67 -7.32 12.89
N TRP A 324 0.49 -6.93 12.41
CA TRP A 324 -0.37 -5.96 13.08
C TRP A 324 -1.87 -6.30 13.00
N HIS A 325 -2.41 -6.94 14.05
CA HIS A 325 -3.82 -7.33 14.15
C HIS A 325 -4.31 -7.34 15.60
N SER A 326 -5.61 -7.56 15.81
CA SER A 326 -6.25 -7.54 17.13
C SER A 326 -5.75 -8.65 18.07
N GLY A 327 -5.54 -9.86 17.54
CA GLY A 327 -5.09 -11.04 18.29
C GLY A 327 -3.63 -11.05 18.79
N LEU A 328 -2.88 -9.94 18.66
CA LEU A 328 -1.51 -9.87 19.16
C LEU A 328 -1.47 -9.75 20.69
N THR A 329 -0.53 -10.46 21.32
CA THR A 329 -0.24 -10.27 22.75
C THR A 329 0.28 -8.84 23.00
N PRO A 330 0.07 -8.24 24.19
CA PRO A 330 0.56 -6.89 24.48
C PRO A 330 2.07 -6.72 24.26
N LYS A 331 2.88 -7.76 24.55
CA LYS A 331 4.32 -7.76 24.31
C LYS A 331 4.64 -7.76 22.81
N ALA A 332 4.03 -8.66 22.03
CA ALA A 332 4.24 -8.73 20.59
C ALA A 332 3.79 -7.44 19.89
N ARG A 333 2.63 -6.88 20.29
CA ARG A 333 2.13 -5.61 19.78
C ARG A 333 3.11 -4.46 20.02
N ARG A 334 3.66 -4.34 21.24
CA ARG A 334 4.71 -3.35 21.55
C ARG A 334 5.96 -3.52 20.69
N ASN A 335 6.50 -4.74 20.63
CA ASN A 335 7.72 -5.02 19.89
C ASN A 335 7.56 -4.71 18.39
N ASN A 336 6.41 -5.09 17.81
CA ASN A 336 6.11 -4.82 16.40
C ASN A 336 5.89 -3.32 16.16
N TRP A 337 5.20 -2.61 17.07
CA TRP A 337 5.03 -1.16 16.93
C TRP A 337 6.39 -0.44 16.96
N LEU A 338 7.27 -0.81 17.90
CA LEU A 338 8.61 -0.24 18.01
C LEU A 338 9.49 -0.57 16.80
N SER A 339 9.45 -1.79 16.28
CA SER A 339 10.23 -2.17 15.09
C SER A 339 9.78 -1.42 13.83
N ILE A 340 8.49 -1.10 13.73
CA ILE A 340 7.94 -0.31 12.63
C ILE A 340 8.34 1.16 12.78
N ALA A 341 8.19 1.74 13.98
CA ALA A 341 8.58 3.12 14.29
C ALA A 341 10.07 3.39 14.05
N ASN A 342 10.93 2.43 14.43
CA ASN A 342 12.37 2.53 14.23
C ASN A 342 12.82 2.24 12.78
N GLY A 343 11.93 1.69 11.95
CA GLY A 343 12.21 1.34 10.55
C GLY A 343 12.94 0.01 10.36
N SER A 344 13.04 -0.82 11.40
CA SER A 344 13.72 -2.13 11.29
C SER A 344 12.82 -3.21 10.67
N ALA A 345 11.51 -3.07 10.78
CA ALA A 345 10.54 -3.92 10.09
C ALA A 345 10.36 -3.42 8.65
N GLN A 346 10.77 -4.24 7.67
CA GLN A 346 10.68 -3.93 6.24
C GLN A 346 9.34 -4.34 5.64
N ILE A 347 8.71 -5.40 6.17
CA ILE A 347 7.44 -5.90 5.67
C ILE A 347 6.44 -5.92 6.81
N ILE A 348 5.38 -5.16 6.68
CA ILE A 348 4.32 -5.04 7.66
C ILE A 348 3.09 -5.73 7.11
N ILE A 349 2.66 -6.82 7.75
CA ILE A 349 1.43 -7.54 7.41
C ILE A 349 0.37 -7.15 8.42
N GLY A 350 -0.66 -6.43 7.99
CA GLY A 350 -1.59 -5.79 8.90
C GLY A 350 -3.04 -5.85 8.46
N ALA A 351 -3.93 -5.80 9.45
CA ALA A 351 -5.33 -5.45 9.24
C ALA A 351 -5.49 -3.92 9.14
N ARG A 352 -6.73 -3.44 8.98
CA ARG A 352 -7.14 -2.02 8.82
C ARG A 352 -6.29 -0.98 9.58
N SER A 353 -6.11 -1.18 10.90
CA SER A 353 -5.43 -0.19 11.76
C SER A 353 -3.94 0.01 11.46
N ALA A 354 -3.33 -0.85 10.62
CA ALA A 354 -1.93 -0.72 10.24
C ALA A 354 -1.64 0.57 9.46
N LEU A 355 -2.65 1.15 8.79
CA LEU A 355 -2.51 2.41 8.04
C LEU A 355 -1.99 3.59 8.88
N PHE A 356 -2.28 3.60 10.18
CA PHE A 356 -1.92 4.70 11.08
C PHE A 356 -0.59 4.47 11.81
N LEU A 357 0.13 3.39 11.48
CA LEU A 357 1.40 3.09 12.14
C LEU A 357 2.46 4.15 11.76
N PRO A 358 3.39 4.45 12.68
CA PRO A 358 4.43 5.45 12.46
C PRO A 358 5.56 4.89 11.59
N TYR A 359 5.28 4.55 10.33
CA TYR A 359 6.32 4.11 9.39
C TYR A 359 7.44 5.15 9.31
N LYS A 360 8.70 4.71 9.28
CA LYS A 360 9.87 5.56 9.05
C LYS A 360 10.09 5.84 7.56
N ASN A 361 9.87 4.84 6.70
CA ASN A 361 10.14 4.94 5.26
C ASN A 361 9.21 4.04 4.42
N LEU A 362 7.90 4.30 4.45
CA LEU A 362 6.90 3.56 3.65
C LEU A 362 7.11 3.83 2.15
N LYS A 363 7.16 2.77 1.34
CA LYS A 363 7.45 2.83 -0.12
C LYS A 363 6.44 2.13 -1.01
N LEU A 364 5.62 1.24 -0.46
CA LEU A 364 4.63 0.49 -1.21
C LEU A 364 3.52 0.04 -0.27
N ILE A 365 2.28 0.13 -0.76
CA ILE A 365 1.11 -0.45 -0.10
C ILE A 365 0.52 -1.52 -1.03
N ILE A 366 0.24 -2.69 -0.49
CA ILE A 366 -0.55 -3.75 -1.13
C ILE A 366 -1.85 -3.87 -0.35
N VAL A 367 -2.99 -3.87 -1.03
CA VAL A 367 -4.29 -4.22 -0.45
C VAL A 367 -4.73 -5.51 -1.13
N ASP A 368 -4.68 -6.63 -0.40
CA ASP A 368 -5.16 -7.91 -0.92
C ASP A 368 -6.65 -8.10 -0.65
N GLU A 369 -7.32 -8.83 -1.53
CA GLU A 369 -8.79 -8.98 -1.53
C GLU A 369 -9.52 -7.63 -1.39
N GLU A 370 -9.18 -6.64 -2.24
CA GLU A 370 -9.64 -5.25 -2.07
C GLU A 370 -11.17 -5.04 -2.02
N HIS A 371 -11.95 -6.05 -2.44
CA HIS A 371 -13.41 -6.05 -2.39
C HIS A 371 -14.00 -6.43 -1.03
N ASP A 372 -13.18 -6.95 -0.12
CA ASP A 372 -13.66 -7.49 1.14
C ASP A 372 -14.27 -6.38 2.02
N SER A 373 -15.54 -6.58 2.40
CA SER A 373 -16.29 -5.62 3.21
C SER A 373 -15.68 -5.37 4.60
N SER A 374 -14.85 -6.28 5.10
CA SER A 374 -14.18 -6.13 6.39
C SER A 374 -13.20 -4.96 6.45
N PHE A 375 -12.78 -4.41 5.30
CA PHE A 375 -12.01 -3.16 5.26
C PHE A 375 -12.79 -1.95 5.78
N LYS A 376 -14.13 -1.99 5.74
CA LYS A 376 -14.96 -0.99 6.43
C LYS A 376 -14.97 -1.29 7.94
N GLN A 377 -14.58 -0.31 8.74
CA GLN A 377 -14.73 -0.36 10.19
C GLN A 377 -16.11 0.18 10.58
N GLU A 378 -16.93 -0.64 11.25
CA GLU A 378 -18.31 -0.29 11.64
C GLU A 378 -18.43 0.22 13.09
N GLN A 379 -17.38 0.08 13.91
CA GLN A 379 -17.39 0.45 15.32
C GLN A 379 -16.22 1.37 15.68
N GLY A 380 -16.46 2.33 16.56
CA GLY A 380 -15.43 3.28 17.03
C GLY A 380 -15.06 4.28 15.94
N VAL A 381 -13.80 4.24 15.48
CA VAL A 381 -13.29 5.09 14.39
C VAL A 381 -13.79 4.48 13.06
N ILE A 382 -14.79 5.10 12.43
CA ILE A 382 -15.43 4.58 11.22
C ILE A 382 -14.68 5.09 9.98
N TYR A 383 -13.96 4.20 9.29
CA TYR A 383 -13.27 4.50 8.03
C TYR A 383 -13.26 3.26 7.14
N ASN A 384 -13.02 3.44 5.83
CA ASN A 384 -12.75 2.33 4.91
C ASN A 384 -11.25 2.23 4.67
N ALA A 385 -10.60 1.19 5.21
CA ALA A 385 -9.15 1.05 5.12
C ALA A 385 -8.63 0.96 3.67
N ARG A 386 -9.39 0.37 2.74
CA ARG A 386 -8.99 0.30 1.33
C ARG A 386 -8.91 1.69 0.71
N ASP A 387 -9.93 2.53 0.92
CA ASP A 387 -9.94 3.89 0.39
C ASP A 387 -8.89 4.77 1.09
N MET A 388 -8.78 4.64 2.41
CA MET A 388 -7.75 5.37 3.19
C MET A 388 -6.34 4.96 2.78
N ALA A 389 -6.11 3.71 2.34
CA ALA A 389 -4.82 3.26 1.83
C ALA A 389 -4.43 3.99 0.53
N ILE A 390 -5.38 4.23 -0.38
CA ILE A 390 -5.15 4.99 -1.61
C ILE A 390 -4.77 6.44 -1.28
N ILE A 391 -5.44 7.04 -0.30
CA ILE A 391 -5.13 8.39 0.17
C ILE A 391 -3.77 8.46 0.85
N LEU A 392 -3.44 7.49 1.72
CA LEU A 392 -2.11 7.39 2.32
C LEU A 392 -1.04 7.27 1.23
N ALA A 393 -1.25 6.41 0.23
CA ALA A 393 -0.33 6.26 -0.88
C ALA A 393 -0.12 7.58 -1.65
N LYS A 394 -1.19 8.37 -1.83
CA LYS A 394 -1.14 9.68 -2.48
C LYS A 394 -0.35 10.70 -1.67
N ILE A 395 -0.63 10.82 -0.36
CA ILE A 395 0.10 11.73 0.56
C ILE A 395 1.58 11.32 0.64
N GLU A 396 1.85 10.02 0.70
CA GLU A 396 3.21 9.49 0.72
C GLU A 396 3.94 9.64 -0.61
N ASN A 397 3.20 9.87 -1.70
CA ASN A 397 3.67 9.82 -3.08
C ASN A 397 4.34 8.47 -3.41
N ILE A 398 3.62 7.38 -3.13
CA ILE A 398 4.09 6.01 -3.33
C ILE A 398 3.07 5.19 -4.13
N PRO A 399 3.51 4.12 -4.81
CA PRO A 399 2.64 3.17 -5.47
C PRO A 399 1.75 2.40 -4.49
N ILE A 400 0.55 2.05 -4.95
CA ILE A 400 -0.37 1.12 -4.29
C ILE A 400 -0.90 0.07 -5.29
N VAL A 401 -0.92 -1.18 -4.85
CA VAL A 401 -1.49 -2.30 -5.62
C VAL A 401 -2.74 -2.81 -4.93
N LEU A 402 -3.85 -2.83 -5.66
CA LEU A 402 -5.13 -3.40 -5.24
C LEU A 402 -5.22 -4.79 -5.89
N SER A 403 -5.14 -5.85 -5.10
CA SER A 403 -5.21 -7.24 -5.58
C SER A 403 -6.62 -7.78 -5.36
N SER A 404 -7.22 -8.36 -6.40
CA SER A 404 -8.56 -8.94 -6.29
C SER A 404 -8.88 -9.96 -7.38
N ALA A 405 -9.65 -10.99 -7.02
CA ALA A 405 -10.31 -11.88 -7.99
C ALA A 405 -11.67 -11.37 -8.45
N THR A 406 -12.32 -10.54 -7.63
CA THR A 406 -13.63 -9.93 -7.90
C THR A 406 -13.54 -8.45 -7.56
N PRO A 407 -12.88 -7.63 -8.41
CA PRO A 407 -12.65 -6.22 -8.12
C PRO A 407 -13.96 -5.45 -7.88
N LEU A 408 -13.89 -4.41 -7.05
CA LEU A 408 -15.05 -3.55 -6.80
C LEU A 408 -15.46 -2.80 -8.06
N LEU A 409 -16.76 -2.49 -8.18
CA LEU A 409 -17.29 -1.74 -9.31
C LEU A 409 -16.64 -0.36 -9.43
N GLU A 410 -16.37 0.27 -8.28
CA GLU A 410 -15.65 1.54 -8.16
C GLU A 410 -14.23 1.42 -8.75
N THR A 411 -13.51 0.33 -8.43
CA THR A 411 -12.17 0.08 -8.96
C THR A 411 -12.20 -0.12 -10.47
N ILE A 412 -13.15 -0.92 -10.97
CA ILE A 412 -13.35 -1.14 -12.40
C ILE A 412 -13.71 0.17 -13.11
N TYR A 413 -14.52 1.02 -12.49
CA TYR A 413 -14.84 2.35 -13.02
C TYR A 413 -13.59 3.23 -13.15
N HIS A 414 -12.73 3.27 -12.14
CA HIS A 414 -11.47 4.02 -12.23
C HIS A 414 -10.50 3.45 -13.27
N VAL A 415 -10.43 2.13 -13.43
CA VAL A 415 -9.66 1.48 -14.50
C VAL A 415 -10.20 1.88 -15.88
N LYS A 416 -11.51 1.80 -16.09
CA LYS A 416 -12.16 2.17 -17.37
C LYS A 416 -11.92 3.64 -17.74
N ASN A 417 -11.85 4.51 -16.76
CA ASN A 417 -11.58 5.93 -16.95
C ASN A 417 -10.09 6.27 -17.06
N GLY A 418 -9.19 5.28 -16.99
CA GLY A 418 -7.74 5.50 -17.06
C GLY A 418 -7.12 6.10 -15.80
N ASN A 419 -7.87 6.19 -14.70
CA ASN A 419 -7.34 6.68 -13.42
C ASN A 419 -6.42 5.65 -12.75
N TYR A 420 -6.72 4.36 -12.91
CA TYR A 420 -5.94 3.25 -12.34
C TYR A 420 -5.36 2.38 -13.45
N ASN A 421 -4.15 1.88 -13.24
CA ASN A 421 -3.53 0.88 -14.10
C ASN A 421 -4.22 -0.48 -13.92
N HIS A 422 -4.30 -1.28 -14.98
CA HIS A 422 -4.88 -2.62 -14.95
C HIS A 422 -3.88 -3.67 -15.37
N VAL A 423 -3.59 -4.59 -14.47
CA VAL A 423 -2.73 -5.76 -14.69
C VAL A 423 -3.59 -7.00 -14.48
N LYS A 424 -3.89 -7.70 -15.58
CA LYS A 424 -4.75 -8.88 -15.56
C LYS A 424 -3.94 -10.16 -15.67
N LEU A 425 -4.23 -11.14 -14.81
CA LEU A 425 -3.79 -12.52 -14.88
C LEU A 425 -4.97 -13.38 -15.38
N THR A 426 -4.81 -13.95 -16.57
CA THR A 426 -5.84 -14.70 -17.29
C THR A 426 -5.78 -16.20 -17.04
N LYS A 427 -4.62 -16.75 -16.64
CA LYS A 427 -4.48 -18.18 -16.38
C LYS A 427 -4.43 -18.50 -14.89
N ARG A 428 -5.07 -19.61 -14.50
CA ARG A 428 -4.89 -20.20 -13.16
C ARG A 428 -3.52 -20.88 -13.06
N PHE A 429 -2.82 -20.65 -11.97
CA PHE A 429 -1.60 -21.37 -11.61
C PHE A 429 -1.92 -22.86 -11.46
N GLY A 430 -1.09 -23.71 -12.06
CA GLY A 430 -1.24 -25.17 -11.98
C GLY A 430 -2.36 -25.79 -12.84
N GLY A 431 -3.01 -25.03 -13.74
CA GLY A 431 -3.94 -25.60 -14.72
C GLY A 431 -5.30 -26.07 -14.17
N ALA A 432 -5.73 -25.57 -13.02
CA ALA A 432 -7.02 -25.95 -12.43
C ALA A 432 -8.21 -25.55 -13.32
N GLU A 433 -9.08 -26.51 -13.64
CA GLU A 433 -10.28 -26.28 -14.45
C GLU A 433 -11.43 -25.67 -13.63
N LEU A 434 -12.38 -25.03 -14.31
CA LEU A 434 -13.61 -24.55 -13.67
C LEU A 434 -14.49 -25.74 -13.27
N PRO A 435 -15.14 -25.71 -12.09
CA PRO A 435 -16.09 -26.76 -11.73
C PRO A 435 -17.26 -26.77 -12.71
N HIS A 436 -17.89 -27.93 -12.87
CA HIS A 436 -19.11 -28.03 -13.66
C HIS A 436 -20.26 -27.27 -12.97
N ILE A 437 -20.76 -26.21 -13.61
CA ILE A 437 -21.86 -25.39 -13.11
C ILE A 437 -23.15 -25.80 -13.82
N LYS A 438 -24.19 -26.11 -13.04
CA LYS A 438 -25.54 -26.41 -13.56
C LYS A 438 -26.57 -25.50 -12.91
N VAL A 439 -27.33 -24.77 -13.72
CA VAL A 439 -28.47 -23.97 -13.25
C VAL A 439 -29.70 -24.87 -13.20
N VAL A 440 -30.35 -24.96 -12.05
CA VAL A 440 -31.57 -25.75 -11.84
C VAL A 440 -32.75 -24.80 -11.63
N ASN A 441 -33.76 -24.87 -12.49
CA ASN A 441 -34.99 -24.12 -12.33
C ASN A 441 -35.96 -24.92 -11.47
N ASN A 442 -36.26 -24.47 -10.25
CA ASN A 442 -37.15 -25.18 -9.34
C ASN A 442 -38.10 -24.22 -8.60
N LYS A 443 -39.31 -24.70 -8.31
CA LYS A 443 -40.30 -23.99 -7.47
C LYS A 443 -40.10 -24.29 -5.97
N GLN A 444 -39.49 -25.42 -5.63
CA GLN A 444 -39.14 -25.78 -4.25
C GLN A 444 -37.74 -25.25 -3.87
N TRP A 445 -37.46 -25.09 -2.58
CA TRP A 445 -36.19 -24.51 -2.12
C TRP A 445 -34.98 -25.45 -2.31
N ILE A 446 -35.19 -26.75 -2.11
CA ILE A 446 -34.23 -27.80 -2.43
C ILE A 446 -34.82 -28.57 -3.60
N SER A 447 -34.15 -28.53 -4.76
CA SER A 447 -34.53 -29.40 -5.87
C SER A 447 -34.13 -30.83 -5.60
N ASN A 448 -34.85 -31.77 -6.21
CA ASN A 448 -34.47 -33.17 -6.17
C ASN A 448 -33.03 -33.35 -6.68
N GLU A 449 -32.64 -32.61 -7.71
CA GLU A 449 -31.26 -32.60 -8.24
C GLU A 449 -30.24 -32.08 -7.22
N LEU A 450 -30.58 -31.05 -6.44
CA LEU A 450 -29.69 -30.52 -5.39
C LEU A 450 -29.59 -31.53 -4.24
N PHE A 451 -30.71 -32.11 -3.82
CA PHE A 451 -30.76 -33.14 -2.78
C PHE A 451 -29.92 -34.36 -3.14
N GLU A 452 -30.10 -34.91 -4.35
CA GLU A 452 -29.30 -36.03 -4.84
C GLU A 452 -27.81 -35.67 -4.95
N GLY A 453 -27.48 -34.45 -5.40
CA GLY A 453 -26.10 -33.97 -5.43
C GLY A 453 -25.46 -33.89 -4.04
N ILE A 454 -26.18 -33.40 -3.04
CA ILE A 454 -25.71 -33.36 -1.65
C ILE A 454 -25.52 -34.79 -1.12
N LYS A 455 -26.51 -35.67 -1.33
CA LYS A 455 -26.47 -37.06 -0.89
C LYS A 455 -25.26 -37.81 -1.45
N GLN A 456 -25.03 -37.73 -2.77
CA GLN A 456 -23.87 -38.34 -3.43
C GLN A 456 -22.53 -37.79 -2.90
N THR A 457 -22.47 -36.49 -2.60
CA THR A 457 -21.28 -35.85 -2.02
C THR A 457 -20.97 -36.42 -0.63
N ILE A 458 -22.01 -36.56 0.20
CA ILE A 458 -21.87 -37.09 1.57
C ILE A 458 -21.55 -38.60 1.55
N GLU A 459 -22.15 -39.38 0.65
CA GLU A 459 -21.83 -40.80 0.46
C GLU A 459 -20.35 -41.02 0.09
N LYS A 460 -19.77 -40.08 -0.67
CA LYS A 460 -18.33 -40.04 -0.98
C LYS A 460 -17.46 -39.54 0.18
N LYS A 461 -18.03 -39.29 1.36
CA LYS A 461 -17.38 -38.70 2.55
C LYS A 461 -16.78 -37.32 2.26
N GLN A 462 -17.38 -36.58 1.33
CA GLN A 462 -16.99 -35.21 1.00
C GLN A 462 -17.92 -34.21 1.69
N GLN A 463 -17.56 -32.93 1.65
CA GLN A 463 -18.35 -31.84 2.22
C GLN A 463 -19.16 -31.13 1.15
N ALA A 464 -20.44 -30.90 1.42
CA ALA A 464 -21.30 -30.03 0.62
C ALA A 464 -21.48 -28.69 1.34
N MET A 465 -21.29 -27.58 0.62
CA MET A 465 -21.46 -26.22 1.16
C MET A 465 -22.66 -25.56 0.50
N LEU A 466 -23.61 -25.11 1.31
CA LEU A 466 -24.83 -24.45 0.85
C LEU A 466 -24.74 -22.95 1.16
N PHE A 467 -24.80 -22.12 0.12
CA PHE A 467 -24.75 -20.67 0.26
C PHE A 467 -26.16 -20.06 0.29
N LEU A 468 -26.39 -19.18 1.26
CA LEU A 468 -27.59 -18.36 1.37
C LEU A 468 -27.20 -16.90 1.62
N ASN A 469 -27.96 -15.98 1.02
CA ASN A 469 -27.64 -14.55 0.99
C ASN A 469 -27.73 -13.83 2.35
N ARG A 470 -28.19 -14.47 3.45
CA ARG A 470 -28.33 -13.79 4.76
C ARG A 470 -28.47 -14.74 5.96
N ARG A 471 -28.04 -14.27 7.15
CA ARG A 471 -28.45 -14.80 8.46
C ARG A 471 -29.84 -14.27 8.84
N GLY A 472 -30.73 -15.14 9.33
CA GLY A 472 -32.08 -14.80 9.80
C GLY A 472 -33.19 -14.79 8.72
N TYR A 473 -34.44 -14.54 9.13
CA TYR A 473 -35.62 -14.52 8.26
C TYR A 473 -35.83 -13.13 7.63
N ALA A 474 -35.33 -12.88 6.41
CA ALA A 474 -35.73 -11.69 5.67
C ALA A 474 -37.07 -11.95 4.99
N GLN A 475 -38.18 -11.54 5.63
CA GLN A 475 -39.54 -11.88 5.20
C GLN A 475 -40.03 -10.90 4.12
N LEU A 476 -39.63 -11.11 2.86
CA LEU A 476 -40.29 -10.43 1.75
C LEU A 476 -41.70 -10.98 1.58
N ALA A 477 -42.70 -10.13 1.37
CA ALA A 477 -44.03 -10.61 1.02
C ALA A 477 -44.10 -10.88 -0.49
N VAL A 478 -44.36 -12.13 -0.86
CA VAL A 478 -44.42 -12.59 -2.26
C VAL A 478 -45.74 -13.30 -2.52
N CYS A 479 -46.34 -13.11 -3.69
CA CYS A 479 -47.53 -13.85 -4.10
C CYS A 479 -47.16 -15.23 -4.64
N LYS A 480 -47.72 -16.31 -4.09
CA LYS A 480 -47.54 -17.69 -4.58
C LYS A 480 -48.05 -17.90 -6.01
N LYS A 481 -49.10 -17.17 -6.42
CA LYS A 481 -49.77 -17.37 -7.71
C LYS A 481 -49.02 -16.70 -8.87
N CYS A 482 -48.62 -15.44 -8.69
CA CYS A 482 -47.99 -14.65 -9.77
C CYS A 482 -46.52 -14.28 -9.51
N GLY A 483 -45.96 -14.62 -8.35
CA GLY A 483 -44.58 -14.28 -7.99
C GLY A 483 -44.34 -12.81 -7.65
N TYR A 484 -45.39 -11.98 -7.65
CA TYR A 484 -45.26 -10.54 -7.38
C TYR A 484 -44.73 -10.28 -5.96
N LYS A 485 -43.67 -9.48 -5.87
CA LYS A 485 -43.06 -9.01 -4.63
C LYS A 485 -43.72 -7.70 -4.25
N ILE A 486 -44.27 -7.60 -3.04
CA ILE A 486 -44.94 -6.37 -2.60
C ILE A 486 -43.93 -5.22 -2.58
N SER A 487 -44.20 -4.19 -3.38
CA SER A 487 -43.38 -2.99 -3.54
C SER A 487 -43.93 -1.81 -2.72
N CYS A 488 -43.04 -0.86 -2.43
CA CYS A 488 -43.37 0.39 -1.78
C CYS A 488 -44.04 1.34 -2.78
N SER A 489 -45.17 1.93 -2.36
CA SER A 489 -45.87 2.96 -3.14
C SER A 489 -45.06 4.25 -3.35
N ASN A 490 -44.05 4.51 -2.51
CA ASN A 490 -43.33 5.79 -2.50
C ASN A 490 -41.99 5.76 -3.25
N CYS A 491 -41.34 4.60 -3.40
CA CYS A 491 -39.96 4.55 -3.93
C CYS A 491 -39.59 3.25 -4.67
N ALA A 492 -40.57 2.47 -5.13
CA ALA A 492 -40.41 1.28 -5.98
C ALA A 492 -39.56 0.11 -5.42
N VAL A 493 -38.98 0.22 -4.23
CA VAL A 493 -38.29 -0.89 -3.54
C VAL A 493 -39.27 -1.90 -2.95
N TRP A 494 -38.83 -3.13 -2.69
CA TRP A 494 -39.68 -4.14 -2.04
C TRP A 494 -39.84 -3.88 -0.54
N LEU A 495 -41.03 -4.16 -0.02
CA LEU A 495 -41.32 -4.05 1.40
C LEU A 495 -40.80 -5.28 2.15
N THR A 496 -40.17 -5.05 3.32
CA THR A 496 -39.73 -6.11 4.23
C THR A 496 -40.74 -6.25 5.35
N TYR A 497 -41.24 -7.46 5.61
CA TYR A 497 -42.15 -7.71 6.71
C TYR A 497 -41.40 -7.88 8.04
N HIS A 498 -41.82 -7.14 9.05
CA HIS A 498 -41.26 -7.16 10.41
C HIS A 498 -42.21 -7.87 11.36
N LYS A 499 -41.97 -9.17 11.61
CA LYS A 499 -42.84 -10.03 12.44
C LYS A 499 -43.19 -9.43 13.81
N LYS A 500 -42.20 -8.85 14.53
CA LYS A 500 -42.42 -8.25 15.87
C LYS A 500 -43.41 -7.09 15.86
N LYS A 501 -43.45 -6.33 14.77
CA LYS A 501 -44.32 -5.15 14.61
C LYS A 501 -45.57 -5.45 13.79
N ASN A 502 -45.63 -6.62 13.14
CA ASN A 502 -46.68 -7.03 12.21
C ASN A 502 -46.93 -6.01 11.07
N VAL A 503 -45.85 -5.43 10.52
CA VAL A 503 -45.91 -4.43 9.43
C VAL A 503 -44.96 -4.78 8.29
N LEU A 504 -45.37 -4.41 7.07
CA LEU A 504 -44.49 -4.24 5.92
C LEU A 504 -43.82 -2.86 6.04
N LEU A 505 -42.49 -2.84 6.06
CA LEU A 505 -41.67 -1.63 6.17
C LEU A 505 -40.81 -1.48 4.92
N CYS A 506 -40.86 -0.28 4.34
CA CYS A 506 -39.88 0.17 3.38
C CYS A 506 -38.66 0.72 4.13
N HIS A 507 -37.48 0.13 3.95
CA HIS A 507 -36.25 0.64 4.57
C HIS A 507 -35.65 1.87 3.88
N HIS A 508 -36.14 2.22 2.69
CA HIS A 508 -35.67 3.41 1.95
C HIS A 508 -36.42 4.69 2.38
N CYS A 509 -37.75 4.71 2.27
CA CYS A 509 -38.57 5.89 2.62
C CYS A 509 -39.33 5.78 3.95
N SER A 510 -39.13 4.70 4.73
CA SER A 510 -39.85 4.41 5.98
C SER A 510 -41.38 4.23 5.87
N TYR A 511 -41.92 4.14 4.65
CA TYR A 511 -43.34 3.80 4.43
C TYR A 511 -43.69 2.48 5.11
N GLN A 512 -44.85 2.45 5.76
CA GLN A 512 -45.37 1.29 6.47
C GLN A 512 -46.76 0.94 5.98
N SER A 513 -47.02 -0.36 5.83
CA SER A 513 -48.36 -0.89 5.58
C SER A 513 -48.56 -2.19 6.33
N LYS A 514 -49.81 -2.62 6.48
CA LYS A 514 -50.09 -4.01 6.87
C LYS A 514 -49.83 -4.93 5.68
N LEU A 515 -49.67 -6.23 5.97
CA LEU A 515 -49.67 -7.25 4.92
C LEU A 515 -51.08 -7.27 4.29
N PRO A 516 -51.23 -7.01 2.97
CA PRO A 516 -52.55 -6.99 2.35
C PRO A 516 -53.14 -8.41 2.27
N GLU A 517 -54.47 -8.52 2.26
CA GLU A 517 -55.15 -9.82 2.13
C GLU A 517 -55.16 -10.35 0.69
N LYS A 518 -55.10 -9.42 -0.28
CA LYS A 518 -55.05 -9.71 -1.72
C LYS A 518 -53.72 -9.28 -2.31
N CYS A 519 -53.25 -10.02 -3.31
CA CYS A 519 -52.07 -9.61 -4.07
C CYS A 519 -52.38 -8.35 -4.89
N SER A 520 -51.56 -7.30 -4.74
CA SER A 520 -51.71 -6.04 -5.50
C SER A 520 -51.60 -6.20 -7.02
N ASN A 521 -51.06 -7.32 -7.51
CA ASN A 521 -50.88 -7.58 -8.94
C ASN A 521 -51.97 -8.48 -9.53
N CYS A 522 -52.22 -9.66 -8.94
CA CYS A 522 -53.18 -10.64 -9.50
C CYS A 522 -54.50 -10.76 -8.73
N GLN A 523 -54.70 -9.94 -7.70
CA GLN A 523 -55.90 -9.89 -6.85
C GLN A 523 -56.27 -11.20 -6.15
N SER A 524 -55.41 -12.21 -6.21
CA SER A 524 -55.64 -13.50 -5.54
C SER A 524 -55.63 -13.31 -4.02
N GLU A 525 -56.74 -13.70 -3.39
CA GLU A 525 -56.90 -13.77 -1.94
C GLU A 525 -55.96 -14.82 -1.33
N GLN A 526 -55.47 -14.54 -0.12
CA GLN A 526 -54.63 -15.44 0.69
C GLN A 526 -53.40 -16.01 -0.02
N SER A 527 -52.96 -15.35 -1.10
CA SER A 527 -51.88 -15.82 -1.94
C SER A 527 -50.51 -15.34 -1.49
N LEU A 528 -50.45 -14.42 -0.53
CA LEU A 528 -49.21 -13.81 -0.05
C LEU A 528 -48.55 -14.67 1.02
N PHE A 529 -47.25 -14.90 0.85
CA PHE A 529 -46.43 -15.59 1.82
C PHE A 529 -45.15 -14.82 2.08
N LEU A 530 -44.60 -15.03 3.27
CA LEU A 530 -43.34 -14.45 3.68
C LEU A 530 -42.21 -15.31 3.12
N TYR A 531 -41.61 -14.85 2.04
CA TYR A 531 -40.44 -15.41 1.41
C TYR A 531 -39.19 -14.96 2.16
N GLY A 532 -38.42 -15.92 2.67
CA GLY A 532 -37.22 -15.67 3.45
C GLY A 532 -36.80 -16.94 4.19
N VAL A 533 -36.05 -17.81 3.52
CA VAL A 533 -35.43 -18.96 4.17
C VAL A 533 -34.15 -18.45 4.83
N GLY A 534 -34.22 -18.21 6.13
CA GLY A 534 -33.01 -18.02 6.92
C GLY A 534 -32.22 -19.32 7.03
N ILE A 535 -30.94 -19.21 7.36
CA ILE A 535 -30.05 -20.35 7.59
C ILE A 535 -30.69 -21.39 8.54
N GLU A 536 -31.39 -20.93 9.58
CA GLU A 536 -32.08 -21.79 10.56
C GLU A 536 -33.11 -22.73 9.91
N ARG A 537 -33.96 -22.20 9.02
CA ARG A 537 -34.99 -23.00 8.36
C ARG A 537 -34.38 -23.97 7.34
N LEU A 538 -33.33 -23.55 6.61
CA LEU A 538 -32.61 -24.46 5.72
C LEU A 538 -31.99 -25.60 6.52
N LEU A 539 -31.39 -25.31 7.68
CA LEU A 539 -30.80 -26.32 8.55
C LEU A 539 -31.85 -27.33 9.02
N GLU A 540 -33.02 -26.87 9.49
CA GLU A 540 -34.12 -27.75 9.90
C GLU A 540 -34.58 -28.69 8.77
N GLU A 541 -34.68 -28.18 7.54
CA GLU A 541 -35.08 -28.98 6.38
C GLU A 541 -33.98 -29.97 5.97
N ILE A 542 -32.71 -29.56 5.97
CA ILE A 542 -31.57 -30.44 5.65
C ILE A 542 -31.40 -31.55 6.68
N VAL A 543 -31.55 -31.27 7.97
CA VAL A 543 -31.49 -32.29 9.04
C VAL A 543 -32.59 -33.33 8.87
N LYS A 544 -33.79 -32.93 8.43
CA LYS A 544 -34.88 -33.87 8.13
C LYS A 544 -34.60 -34.72 6.89
N LEU A 545 -34.00 -34.11 5.86
CA LEU A 545 -33.74 -34.75 4.57
C LEU A 545 -32.50 -35.66 4.60
N ILE A 546 -31.49 -35.33 5.40
CA ILE A 546 -30.22 -36.08 5.52
C ILE A 546 -29.84 -36.22 7.00
N PRO A 547 -30.58 -37.04 7.78
CA PRO A 547 -30.41 -37.13 9.23
C PRO A 547 -29.03 -37.69 9.67
N ASN A 548 -28.33 -38.40 8.79
CA ASN A 548 -27.03 -39.01 9.07
C ASN A 548 -25.85 -38.07 8.81
N ALA A 549 -26.08 -36.87 8.26
CA ALA A 549 -25.03 -35.90 8.00
C ALA A 549 -24.73 -35.07 9.26
N LYS A 550 -23.46 -34.95 9.63
CA LYS A 550 -23.04 -33.92 10.59
C LYS A 550 -23.21 -32.56 9.91
N THR A 551 -24.08 -31.73 10.49
CA THR A 551 -24.40 -30.38 10.00
C THR A 551 -23.67 -29.30 10.77
#